data_AF-A0A9D1IXP3-F1
#
_entry.id   AF-A0A9D1IXP3-F1
#
_cell.length_a   1.000
_cell.length_b   1.000
_cell.length_c   1.000
_cell.angle_alpha   90.00
_cell.angle_beta   90.00
_cell.angle_gamma   90.00
#
_symmetry.space_group_name_H-M   'P 1'
#
loop_
_entity.id
_entity.type
_entity.pdbx_description
1 polymer ?
#
loop_
_entity_poly.entity_id
_entity_poly.type
_entity_poly.pdbx_seq_one_letter_code
_entity_poly.pdbx_strand_id
1 'polypeptide(L)'
;MLTSFALSLGLTLVFELTFALLWGLRRRDLLLCALVNVLTNPVVVLLYLLFPHPVATAVWECTAAAVEGWYYRRYGQNIRTPWLFSVLCNGISFSLGLVINHFL
;
A
#
# COMPACT_ATOMS: atom_id res chain seq x y z
N MET A 1 4.29 20.35 2.06
CA MET A 1 4.36 19.12 2.86
C MET A 1 3.06 18.32 2.80
N LEU A 2 1.93 18.85 3.26
CA LEU A 2 0.63 18.17 3.16
C LEU A 2 0.19 17.85 1.72
N THR A 3 0.44 18.75 0.78
CA THR A 3 0.15 18.55 -0.65
C THR A 3 0.97 17.42 -1.27
N SER A 4 2.27 17.36 -0.99
CA SER A 4 3.16 16.26 -1.42
C SER A 4 2.73 14.92 -0.83
N PHE A 5 2.30 14.93 0.44
CA PHE A 5 1.78 13.75 1.12
C PHE A 5 0.47 13.25 0.48
N ALA A 6 -0.47 14.16 0.22
CA ALA A 6 -1.73 13.84 -0.43
C ALA A 6 -1.54 13.36 -1.87
N LEU A 7 -0.58 13.93 -2.61
CA LEU A 7 -0.23 13.48 -3.95
C LEU A 7 0.40 12.09 -3.94
N SER A 8 1.31 11.82 -3.01
CA SER A 8 1.93 10.49 -2.87
C SER A 8 0.88 9.44 -2.49
N LEU A 9 0.01 9.74 -1.52
CA LEU A 9 -1.08 8.86 -1.11
C LEU A 9 -2.06 8.61 -2.27
N GLY A 10 -2.41 9.66 -3.01
CA GLY A 10 -3.30 9.57 -4.17
C GLY A 10 -2.70 8.72 -5.28
N LEU A 11 -1.41 8.89 -5.58
CA LEU A 11 -0.68 8.05 -6.53
C LEU A 11 -0.68 6.59 -6.10
N THR A 12 -0.34 6.29 -4.85
CA THR A 12 -0.35 4.91 -4.34
C THR A 12 -1.75 4.30 -4.45
N LEU A 13 -2.80 5.02 -4.04
CA LEU A 13 -4.18 4.56 -4.18
C LEU A 13 -4.56 4.28 -5.63
N VAL A 14 -4.20 5.15 -6.57
CA VAL A 14 -4.48 4.95 -8.00
C VAL A 14 -3.79 3.68 -8.50
N PHE A 15 -2.52 3.47 -8.17
CA PHE A 15 -1.79 2.28 -8.59
C PHE A 15 -2.38 1.01 -7.98
N GLU A 16 -2.60 0.98 -6.67
CA GLU A 16 -3.09 -0.20 -5.97
C GLU A 16 -4.54 -0.55 -6.32
N LEU A 17 -5.41 0.44 -6.54
CA LEU A 17 -6.76 0.19 -7.04
C LEU A 17 -6.76 -0.29 -8.49
N THR A 18 -5.86 0.24 -9.32
CA THR A 18 -5.72 -0.23 -10.71
C THR A 18 -5.21 -1.67 -10.73
N PHE A 19 -4.22 -2.00 -9.89
CA PHE A 19 -3.74 -3.37 -9.72
C PHE A 19 -4.83 -4.29 -9.17
N ALA A 20 -5.60 -3.85 -8.18
CA ALA A 20 -6.75 -4.56 -7.64
C ALA A 20 -7.80 -4.87 -8.72
N LEU A 21 -8.10 -3.90 -9.58
CA LEU A 21 -8.99 -4.08 -10.73
C LEU A 21 -8.46 -5.13 -11.71
N LEU A 22 -7.17 -5.06 -12.06
CA LEU A 22 -6.52 -6.04 -12.94
C LEU A 22 -6.48 -7.45 -12.32
N TRP A 23 -6.34 -7.54 -11.00
CA TRP A 23 -6.40 -8.79 -10.23
C TRP A 23 -7.83 -9.36 -10.12
N GLY A 24 -8.84 -8.60 -10.57
CA GLY A 24 -10.23 -9.03 -10.63
C GLY A 24 -11.04 -8.72 -9.37
N LEU A 25 -10.55 -7.88 -8.46
CA LEU A 25 -11.32 -7.42 -7.31
C LEU A 25 -12.49 -6.55 -7.79
N ARG A 26 -13.64 -6.65 -7.11
CA ARG A 26 -14.85 -5.91 -7.48
C ARG A 26 -15.50 -5.24 -6.27
N ARG A 27 -16.05 -4.04 -6.50
CA ARG A 27 -16.90 -3.27 -5.59
C ARG A 27 -16.40 -3.28 -4.14
N ARG A 28 -16.91 -4.19 -3.30
CA ARG A 28 -16.56 -4.31 -1.88
C ARG A 28 -15.08 -4.60 -1.65
N ASP A 29 -14.46 -5.41 -2.49
CA ASP A 29 -13.03 -5.72 -2.35
C ASP A 29 -12.15 -4.52 -2.73
N LEU A 30 -12.58 -3.70 -3.70
CA LEU A 30 -11.89 -2.44 -4.04
C LEU A 30 -12.04 -1.41 -2.92
N LEU A 31 -13.23 -1.31 -2.32
CA LEU A 31 -13.45 -0.44 -1.16
C LEU A 31 -12.59 -0.90 0.03
N LEU A 32 -12.51 -2.20 0.28
CA LEU A 32 -11.62 -2.75 1.30
C LEU A 32 -10.16 -2.42 0.99
N CYS A 33 -9.70 -2.62 -0.26
CA CYS A 33 -8.37 -2.25 -0.70
C CYS A 33 -8.05 -0.77 -0.44
N ALA A 34 -8.95 0.12 -0.87
CA ALA A 34 -8.79 1.55 -0.64
C ALA A 34 -8.76 1.92 0.84
N LEU A 35 -9.67 1.38 1.64
CA LEU A 35 -9.76 1.70 3.06
C LEU A 35 -8.53 1.26 3.83
N VAL A 36 -8.05 0.03 3.59
CA VAL A 36 -6.88 -0.47 4.30
C VAL A 36 -5.65 0.34 3.88
N ASN A 37 -5.48 0.63 2.60
CA ASN A 37 -4.41 1.51 2.10
C ASN A 37 -4.42 2.92 2.70
N VAL A 38 -5.60 3.53 2.80
CA VAL A 38 -5.76 4.86 3.43
C VAL A 38 -5.35 4.84 4.90
N LEU A 39 -5.42 3.69 5.57
CA LEU A 39 -5.03 3.56 6.98
C LEU A 39 -3.56 3.18 7.15
N THR A 40 -3.02 2.26 6.34
CA THR A 40 -1.65 1.74 6.47
C THR A 40 -0.62 2.72 5.92
N ASN A 41 -0.88 3.28 4.74
CA ASN A 41 0.12 4.05 4.01
C ASN A 41 0.50 5.37 4.71
N PRO A 42 -0.43 6.17 5.28
CA PRO A 42 -0.04 7.34 6.07
C PRO A 42 0.80 7.00 7.31
N VAL A 43 0.57 5.84 7.92
CA VAL A 43 1.34 5.37 9.08
C VAL A 43 2.77 5.02 8.66
N VAL A 44 2.94 4.30 7.54
CA VAL A 44 4.26 3.99 6.98
C VAL A 44 5.03 5.27 6.66
N VAL A 45 4.39 6.24 6.00
CA VAL A 45 5.04 7.52 5.68
C VAL A 45 5.40 8.30 6.95
N LEU A 46 4.53 8.32 7.97
CA LEU A 46 4.87 8.96 9.25
C LEU A 46 6.06 8.29 9.93
N LEU A 47 6.11 6.96 9.94
CA LEU A 47 7.23 6.20 10.50
C LEU A 47 8.53 6.44 9.73
N TYR A 48 8.46 6.57 8.40
CA TYR A 48 9.59 6.98 7.57
C TYR A 48 10.10 8.39 7.93
N LEU A 49 9.21 9.36 8.17
CA LEU A 49 9.60 10.71 8.58
C LEU A 49 10.26 10.74 9.96
N LEU A 50 9.83 9.88 10.88
CA LEU A 50 10.42 9.75 12.22
C LEU A 50 11.75 8.99 12.22
N PHE A 51 11.87 7.97 11.36
CA PHE A 51 13.03 7.09 11.27
C PHE A 51 13.43 6.89 9.80
N PRO A 52 14.11 7.88 9.18
CA PRO A 52 14.47 7.85 7.76
C PRO A 52 15.67 6.93 7.51
N HIS A 53 15.50 5.63 7.77
CA HIS A 53 16.51 4.60 7.58
C HIS A 53 15.97 3.52 6.63
N PRO A 54 16.68 3.15 5.55
CA PRO A 54 16.15 2.27 4.51
C PRO A 54 15.71 0.90 5.04
N VAL A 55 16.45 0.34 6.01
CA VAL A 55 16.07 -0.91 6.68
C VAL A 55 14.80 -0.74 7.51
N ALA A 56 14.62 0.41 8.18
CA ALA A 56 13.42 0.69 8.96
C ALA A 56 12.21 0.83 8.03
N THR A 57 12.36 1.57 6.92
CA THR A 57 11.33 1.69 5.88
C THR A 57 10.88 0.32 5.37
N ALA A 58 11.83 -0.56 5.02
CA ALA A 58 11.51 -1.92 4.58
C ALA A 58 10.72 -2.70 5.63
N VAL A 59 11.07 -2.57 6.92
CA VAL A 59 10.32 -3.21 8.02
C VAL A 59 8.90 -2.65 8.12
N TRP A 60 8.71 -1.34 7.99
CA TRP A 60 7.39 -0.71 8.03
C TRP A 60 6.49 -1.15 6.86
N GLU A 61 7.04 -1.19 5.65
CA GLU A 61 6.36 -1.67 4.44
C GLU A 61 5.98 -3.16 4.57
N CYS A 62 6.89 -4.01 5.06
CA CYS A 62 6.57 -5.42 5.33
C CYS A 62 5.47 -5.57 6.38
N THR A 63 5.46 -4.71 7.40
CA THR A 63 4.44 -4.72 8.45
C THR A 63 3.08 -4.28 7.89
N ALA A 64 3.06 -3.24 7.06
CA ALA A 64 1.86 -2.80 6.36
C ALA A 64 1.30 -3.89 5.44
N ALA A 65 2.14 -4.53 4.63
CA ALA A 65 1.75 -5.67 3.79
C ALA A 65 1.19 -6.84 4.62
N ALA A 66 1.76 -7.11 5.80
CA ALA A 66 1.24 -8.15 6.67
C ALA A 66 -0.16 -7.80 7.22
N VAL A 67 -0.36 -6.55 7.64
CA VAL A 67 -1.66 -6.05 8.13
C VAL A 67 -2.70 -6.07 7.00
N GLU A 68 -2.35 -5.58 5.82
CA GLU A 68 -3.20 -5.59 4.64
C GLU A 68 -3.60 -6.99 4.21
N GLY A 69 -2.64 -7.90 4.07
CA GLY A 69 -2.89 -9.30 3.77
C GLY A 69 -3.83 -9.96 4.79
N TRP A 70 -3.71 -9.59 6.08
CA TRP A 70 -4.61 -10.06 7.13
C TRP A 70 -6.04 -9.52 6.96
N TYR A 71 -6.21 -8.22 6.71
CA TYR A 71 -7.52 -7.62 6.45
C TYR A 71 -8.17 -8.19 5.19
N TYR A 72 -7.43 -8.35 4.10
CA TYR A 72 -7.91 -8.96 2.86
C TYR A 72 -8.33 -10.41 3.07
N ARG A 73 -7.59 -11.17 3.89
CA ARG A 73 -7.97 -12.54 4.23
C ARG A 73 -9.24 -12.60 5.08
N ARG A 74 -9.43 -11.64 5.99
CA ARG A 74 -10.54 -11.67 6.94
C ARG A 74 -11.84 -11.12 6.38
N TYR A 75 -11.76 -10.09 5.54
CA TYR A 75 -12.91 -9.33 5.05
C TYR A 75 -13.07 -9.36 3.52
N GLY A 76 -12.06 -9.82 2.78
CA GLY A 76 -12.13 -9.97 1.32
C GLY A 76 -13.06 -11.10 0.92
N GLN A 77 -13.93 -10.85 -0.06
CA GLN A 77 -14.90 -11.84 -0.54
C GLN A 77 -14.43 -12.54 -1.81
N ASN A 78 -13.72 -11.85 -2.71
CA ASN A 78 -13.25 -12.42 -3.98
C ASN A 78 -11.72 -12.44 -4.13
N ILE A 79 -10.99 -12.17 -3.04
CA ILE A 79 -9.52 -12.13 -3.08
C ILE A 79 -8.99 -13.56 -2.97
N ARG A 80 -8.72 -14.19 -4.13
CA ARG A 80 -8.24 -15.59 -4.21
C ARG A 80 -6.96 -15.85 -3.40
N THR A 81 -6.02 -14.90 -3.42
CA THR A 81 -4.72 -15.01 -2.74
C THR A 81 -4.40 -13.72 -1.99
N PRO A 82 -4.97 -13.50 -0.79
CA PRO A 82 -4.89 -12.22 -0.07
C PRO A 82 -3.47 -11.77 0.26
N TRP A 83 -2.62 -12.70 0.68
CA TRP A 83 -1.23 -12.43 1.03
C TRP A 83 -0.39 -12.07 -0.19
N LEU A 84 -0.51 -12.85 -1.27
CA LEU A 84 0.22 -12.58 -2.52
C LEU A 84 -0.21 -11.24 -3.12
N PHE A 85 -1.52 -10.96 -3.10
CA PHE A 85 -2.06 -9.69 -3.55
C PHE A 85 -1.46 -8.51 -2.78
N SER A 86 -1.46 -8.58 -1.44
CA SER A 86 -0.91 -7.50 -0.62
C SER A 86 0.60 -7.31 -0.80
N VAL A 87 1.38 -8.41 -0.83
CA VAL A 87 2.84 -8.33 -1.05
C VAL A 87 3.17 -7.73 -2.42
N LEU A 88 2.40 -8.06 -3.46
CA LEU A 88 2.60 -7.48 -4.79
C LEU A 88 2.24 -6.00 -4.82
N CYS A 89 1.10 -5.59 -4.24
CA CYS A 89 0.72 -4.19 -4.12
C CYS A 89 1.81 -3.38 -3.40
N ASN A 90 2.17 -3.79 -2.17
CA ASN A 90 3.15 -3.07 -1.35
C ASN A 90 4.54 -3.10 -2.00
N GLY A 91 4.93 -4.21 -2.62
CA GLY A 91 6.21 -4.33 -3.32
C GLY A 91 6.30 -3.39 -4.53
N ILE A 92 5.23 -3.27 -5.32
CA ILE A 92 5.17 -2.33 -6.45
C ILE A 92 5.18 -0.89 -5.95
N SER A 93 4.37 -0.57 -4.94
CA SER A 93 4.28 0.76 -4.33
C SER A 93 5.62 1.21 -3.73
N PHE A 94 6.31 0.33 -3.00
CA PHE A 94 7.64 0.58 -2.45
C PHE A 94 8.69 0.81 -3.54
N SER A 95 8.70 -0.04 -4.58
CA SER A 95 9.63 0.10 -5.70
C SER A 95 9.44 1.42 -6.43
N LEU A 96 8.19 1.85 -6.64
CA LEU A 96 7.86 3.15 -7.20
C LEU A 96 8.30 4.29 -6.27
N GLY A 97 8.08 4.14 -4.96
CA GLY A 97 8.54 5.09 -3.95
C GLY A 97 10.06 5.30 -3.98
N LEU A 98 10.85 4.24 -4.10
CA LEU A 98 12.31 4.32 -4.25
C LEU A 98 12.71 5.04 -5.54
N VAL A 99 12.07 4.72 -6.66
CA VAL A 99 12.33 5.38 -7.94
C VAL A 99 12.03 6.87 -7.85
N ILE A 100 10.87 7.24 -7.33
CA ILE A 100 10.46 8.65 -7.16
C ILE A 100 11.42 9.40 -6.24
N ASN A 101 11.82 8.80 -5.11
CA ASN A 101 12.79 9.40 -4.18
C ASN A 101 14.18 9.56 -4.81
N HIS A 102 14.58 8.67 -5.72
CA HIS A 102 15.85 8.81 -6.43
C HIS A 102 15.84 9.95 -7.47
N PHE A 103 14.68 10.30 -8.01
CA PHE A 103 14.54 11.34 -9.04
C PHE A 103 14.16 12.74 -8.51
N LEU A 104 13.80 12.87 -7.23
CA LEU A 104 13.41 14.12 -6.55
C LEU A 104 14.45 14.55 -5.52
#